data_AF-A0A0J1CSK0-F1
#
_entry.id   AF-A0A0J1CSK0-F1
#
_cell.length_a   1.000
_cell.length_b   1.000
_cell.length_c   1.000
_cell.angle_alpha   90.00
_cell.angle_beta   90.00
_cell.angle_gamma   90.00
#
_symmetry.space_group_name_H-M   'P 1'
#
loop_
_entity.id
_entity.type
_entity.pdbx_description
1 polymer ?
#
loop_
_entity_poly.entity_id
_entity_poly.type
_entity_poly.pdbx_seq_one_letter_code
_entity_poly.pdbx_strand_id
1 'polypeptide(L)'
;MTTRSSIREIVNNCLAMRVRIVARSVSAIYEQAMASHDVTIAQVNMLTALGEVGPCAPGKIGEVLQLERSTVSRNLDLLIQKGLVEAVSSDAKGIREVALTAAGDEKIEAVLPDWRAAQQQAGKLLGSDGVRAVHKAAASIWSSPL
;
A
#
# COMPACT_ATOMS: atom_id res chain seq x y z
N MET A 1 1.74 42.68 -12.34
CA MET A 1 2.33 41.55 -13.10
C MET A 1 2.91 40.45 -12.18
N THR A 2 2.36 40.26 -10.98
CA THR A 2 2.95 39.42 -9.91
C THR A 2 2.37 38.00 -9.87
N THR A 3 1.11 37.82 -10.27
CA THR A 3 0.38 36.53 -10.18
C THR A 3 0.99 35.42 -11.04
N ARG A 4 1.57 35.75 -12.20
CA ARG A 4 2.24 34.75 -13.06
C ARG A 4 3.57 34.25 -12.49
N SER A 5 4.19 34.99 -11.56
CA SER A 5 5.46 34.61 -10.95
C SER A 5 5.25 33.51 -9.90
N SER A 6 4.33 33.72 -8.96
CA SER A 6 4.04 32.75 -7.89
C SER A 6 3.49 31.43 -8.43
N ILE A 7 2.68 31.47 -9.50
CA ILE A 7 2.19 30.24 -10.16
C ILE A 7 3.36 29.43 -10.72
N ARG A 8 4.33 30.08 -11.41
CA ARG A 8 5.50 29.38 -11.97
C ARG A 8 6.39 28.81 -10.87
N GLU A 9 6.58 29.55 -9.78
CA GLU A 9 7.35 29.07 -8.63
C GLU A 9 6.74 27.80 -8.04
N ILE A 10 5.41 27.77 -7.83
CA ILE A 10 4.70 26.58 -7.34
C ILE A 10 4.85 25.42 -8.33
N VAL A 11 4.59 25.62 -9.62
CA VAL A 11 4.70 24.56 -10.65
C VAL A 11 6.12 23.97 -10.68
N ASN A 12 7.16 24.82 -10.60
CA ASN A 12 8.54 24.40 -10.72
C ASN A 12 9.12 23.74 -9.47
N ASN A 13 8.53 23.96 -8.29
CA ASN A 13 9.13 23.53 -7.02
C ASN A 13 8.21 22.72 -6.09
N CYS A 14 6.91 22.60 -6.39
CA CYS A 14 5.98 21.88 -5.51
C CYS A 14 6.33 20.39 -5.39
N LEU A 15 6.88 20.00 -4.24
CA LEU A 15 7.22 18.62 -3.92
C LEU A 15 5.98 17.73 -3.81
N ALA A 16 4.92 18.23 -3.17
CA ALA A 16 3.67 17.48 -3.00
C ALA A 16 3.04 17.07 -4.35
N MET A 17 3.08 17.96 -5.35
CA MET A 17 2.60 17.65 -6.69
C MET A 17 3.45 16.56 -7.36
N ARG A 18 4.78 16.65 -7.26
CA ARG A 18 5.72 15.67 -7.83
C ARG A 18 5.54 14.29 -7.20
N VAL A 19 5.48 14.23 -5.87
CA VAL A 19 5.24 12.97 -5.12
C VAL A 19 3.90 12.36 -5.52
N ARG A 20 2.82 13.16 -5.63
CA ARG A 20 1.51 12.63 -6.03
C ARG A 20 1.48 12.10 -7.46
N ILE A 21 2.18 12.74 -8.40
CA ILE A 21 2.29 12.24 -9.77
C ILE A 21 3.00 10.88 -9.78
N VAL A 22 4.17 10.81 -9.13
CA VAL A 22 4.93 9.55 -9.01
C VAL A 22 4.10 8.46 -8.36
N ALA A 23 3.49 8.74 -7.19
CA ALA A 23 2.68 7.79 -6.46
C ALA A 23 1.52 7.26 -7.31
N ARG A 24 0.75 8.14 -7.97
CA ARG A 24 -0.38 7.73 -8.81
C ARG A 24 0.06 6.90 -10.01
N SER A 25 1.13 7.30 -10.70
CA SER A 25 1.63 6.56 -11.86
C SER A 25 2.16 5.18 -11.47
N VAL A 26 2.86 5.08 -10.34
CA VAL A 26 3.34 3.79 -9.82
C VAL A 26 2.16 2.92 -9.35
N SER A 27 1.24 3.46 -8.54
CA SER A 27 0.07 2.72 -8.06
C SER A 27 -0.79 2.21 -9.21
N ALA A 28 -1.01 2.99 -10.27
CA ALA A 28 -1.81 2.56 -11.41
C ALA A 28 -1.28 1.29 -12.09
N ILE A 29 0.05 1.11 -12.14
CA ILE A 29 0.67 -0.10 -12.68
C ILE A 29 0.28 -1.32 -11.84
N TYR A 30 0.37 -1.20 -10.51
CA TYR A 30 -0.02 -2.29 -9.61
C TYR A 30 -1.53 -2.54 -9.62
N GLU A 31 -2.36 -1.50 -9.59
CA GLU A 31 -3.81 -1.68 -9.63
C GLU A 31 -4.25 -2.42 -10.90
N GLN A 32 -3.63 -2.11 -12.05
CA GLN A 32 -3.90 -2.85 -13.28
C GLN A 32 -3.48 -4.31 -13.19
N ALA A 33 -2.33 -4.60 -12.58
CA ALA A 33 -1.83 -5.97 -12.42
C ALA A 33 -2.67 -6.79 -11.43
N MET A 34 -3.18 -6.16 -10.36
CA MET A 34 -3.96 -6.85 -9.32
C MET A 34 -5.43 -7.03 -9.70
N ALA A 35 -5.94 -6.29 -10.70
CA ALA A 35 -7.34 -6.34 -11.11
C ALA A 35 -7.84 -7.74 -11.50
N SER A 36 -7.01 -8.57 -12.14
CA SER A 36 -7.34 -9.96 -12.49
C SER A 36 -7.48 -10.88 -11.27
N HIS A 37 -6.98 -10.46 -10.12
CA HIS A 37 -6.97 -11.23 -8.87
C HIS A 37 -8.08 -10.83 -7.90
N ASP A 38 -8.92 -9.87 -8.29
CA ASP A 38 -9.98 -9.29 -7.48
C ASP A 38 -9.44 -8.72 -6.14
N VAL A 39 -8.27 -8.10 -6.19
CA VAL A 39 -7.67 -7.37 -5.05
C VAL A 39 -7.02 -6.07 -5.55
N THR A 40 -6.87 -5.09 -4.66
CA THR A 40 -6.10 -3.86 -4.92
C THR A 40 -4.68 -3.98 -4.40
N ILE A 41 -3.78 -3.10 -4.85
CA ILE A 41 -2.41 -3.06 -4.27
C ILE A 41 -2.43 -2.74 -2.76
N ALA A 42 -3.37 -1.92 -2.30
CA ALA A 42 -3.53 -1.64 -0.88
C ALA A 42 -3.92 -2.89 -0.07
N GLN A 43 -4.77 -3.75 -0.63
CA GLN A 43 -5.15 -5.02 -0.04
C GLN A 43 -4.00 -6.01 -0.03
N VAL A 44 -3.21 -6.10 -1.11
CA VAL A 44 -2.00 -6.92 -1.15
C VAL A 44 -0.97 -6.46 -0.11
N ASN A 45 -0.77 -5.14 0.05
CA ASN A 45 0.10 -4.61 1.09
C ASN A 45 -0.40 -4.94 2.52
N MET A 46 -1.71 -5.02 2.72
CA MET A 46 -2.30 -5.41 4.00
C MET A 46 -2.14 -6.91 4.30
N LEU A 47 -2.36 -7.76 3.30
CA LEU A 47 -2.14 -9.20 3.40
C LEU A 47 -0.67 -9.53 3.69
N THR A 48 0.26 -8.91 2.95
CA THR A 48 1.70 -9.07 3.20
C THR A 48 2.12 -8.54 4.57
N ALA A 49 1.57 -7.40 5.02
CA ALA A 49 1.82 -6.91 6.37
C ALA A 49 1.36 -7.88 7.45
N LEU A 50 0.17 -8.46 7.29
CA LEU A 50 -0.34 -9.46 8.23
C LEU A 50 0.46 -10.76 8.20
N GLY A 51 0.92 -11.20 7.03
CA GLY A 51 1.77 -12.38 6.88
C GLY A 51 3.11 -12.23 7.60
N GLU A 52 3.72 -11.05 7.55
CA GLU A 52 5.00 -10.77 8.23
C GLU A 52 4.84 -10.51 9.73
N VAL A 53 3.84 -9.70 10.13
CA VAL A 53 3.63 -9.32 11.54
C VAL A 53 2.99 -10.46 12.34
N GLY A 54 2.21 -11.33 11.69
CA GLY A 54 1.35 -12.31 12.34
C GLY A 54 0.05 -11.70 12.90
N PRO A 55 -0.73 -12.49 13.67
CA PRO A 55 -1.96 -12.02 14.29
C PRO A 55 -1.75 -10.76 15.12
N CYS A 56 -2.53 -9.72 14.86
CA CYS A 56 -2.32 -8.41 15.49
C CYS A 56 -3.59 -7.55 15.52
N ALA A 57 -3.55 -6.47 16.31
CA ALA A 57 -4.64 -5.51 16.33
C ALA A 57 -4.67 -4.67 15.03
N PRO A 58 -5.86 -4.29 14.51
CA PRO A 58 -5.97 -3.42 13.33
C PRO A 58 -5.14 -2.14 13.42
N GLY A 59 -5.00 -1.55 14.61
CA GLY A 59 -4.16 -0.36 14.82
C GLY A 59 -2.70 -0.59 14.44
N LYS A 60 -2.17 -1.78 14.67
CA LYS A 60 -0.78 -2.13 14.33
C LYS A 60 -0.55 -2.14 12.82
N ILE A 61 -1.52 -2.62 12.04
CA ILE A 61 -1.47 -2.55 10.57
C ILE A 61 -1.48 -1.09 10.09
N GLY A 62 -2.27 -0.23 10.74
CA GLY A 62 -2.27 1.21 10.47
C GLY A 62 -0.91 1.86 10.71
N GLU A 63 -0.25 1.51 11.82
CA GLU A 63 1.11 1.98 12.12
C GLU A 63 2.13 1.49 11.08
N VAL A 64 2.11 0.20 10.76
CA VAL A 64 3.06 -0.43 9.84
C VAL A 64 2.94 0.15 8.43
N LEU A 65 1.71 0.34 7.94
CA LEU A 65 1.46 0.83 6.58
C LEU A 65 1.27 2.36 6.49
N GLN A 66 1.41 3.09 7.60
CA GLN A 66 1.13 4.52 7.71
C GLN A 66 -0.28 4.88 7.20
N LEU A 67 -1.28 4.11 7.61
CA LEU A 67 -2.67 4.26 7.19
C LEU A 67 -3.56 4.78 8.32
N GLU A 68 -4.47 5.68 7.95
CA GLU A 68 -5.54 6.14 8.82
C GLU A 68 -6.49 4.99 9.20
N ARG A 69 -7.01 5.03 10.43
CA ARG A 69 -7.87 3.99 11.00
C ARG A 69 -9.04 3.59 10.09
N SER A 70 -9.70 4.57 9.47
CA SER A 70 -10.84 4.32 8.58
C SER A 70 -10.44 3.54 7.32
N THR A 71 -9.24 3.78 6.80
CA THR A 71 -8.69 3.06 5.65
C THR A 71 -8.38 1.61 6.04
N VAL A 72 -7.82 1.41 7.24
CA VAL A 72 -7.53 0.07 7.75
C VAL A 72 -8.82 -0.73 7.92
N SER A 73 -9.79 -0.20 8.68
CA SER A 73 -11.05 -0.89 8.94
C SER A 73 -11.78 -1.28 7.65
N ARG A 74 -11.92 -0.35 6.70
CA ARG A 74 -12.58 -0.65 5.43
C ARG A 74 -11.89 -1.75 4.63
N ASN A 75 -10.55 -1.78 4.60
CA ASN A 75 -9.83 -2.83 3.87
C ASN A 75 -9.93 -4.18 4.59
N LEU A 76 -9.82 -4.21 5.92
CA LEU A 76 -9.98 -5.43 6.71
C LEU A 76 -11.38 -6.02 6.53
N ASP A 77 -12.43 -5.20 6.58
CA ASP A 77 -13.81 -5.67 6.38
C ASP A 77 -13.97 -6.34 5.01
N LEU A 78 -13.41 -5.75 3.94
CA LEU A 78 -13.43 -6.33 2.59
C LEU A 78 -12.62 -7.63 2.49
N LEU A 79 -11.46 -7.70 3.14
CA LEU A 79 -10.62 -8.90 3.14
C LEU A 79 -11.25 -10.04 3.94
N ILE A 80 -11.94 -9.72 5.05
CA ILE A 80 -12.73 -10.68 5.84
C ILE A 80 -13.90 -11.21 5.03
N GLN A 81 -14.62 -10.35 4.32
CA GLN A 81 -15.70 -10.79 3.42
C GLN A 81 -15.21 -11.71 2.30
N LYS A 82 -13.98 -11.52 1.84
CA LYS A 82 -13.31 -12.39 0.85
C LYS A 82 -12.68 -13.65 1.46
N GLY A 83 -12.71 -13.81 2.79
CA GLY A 83 -12.10 -14.95 3.50
C GLY A 83 -10.57 -14.95 3.51
N LEU A 84 -9.93 -13.83 3.14
CA LEU A 84 -8.46 -13.70 3.07
C LEU A 84 -7.84 -13.30 4.42
N VAL A 85 -8.65 -12.73 5.29
CA VAL A 85 -8.30 -12.34 6.66
C VAL A 85 -9.43 -12.81 7.57
N GLU A 86 -9.11 -13.18 8.81
CA GLU A 86 -10.11 -13.51 9.82
C GLU A 86 -10.00 -12.60 11.05
N ALA A 87 -11.12 -12.34 11.71
CA ALA A 87 -11.14 -11.71 13.03
C ALA A 87 -10.98 -12.79 14.10
N VAL A 88 -9.77 -12.90 14.65
CA VAL A 88 -9.43 -13.89 15.68
C VAL A 88 -10.13 -13.58 17.01
N SER A 89 -10.32 -12.30 17.31
CA SER A 89 -11.09 -11.86 18.47
C SER A 89 -11.78 -10.51 18.26
N SER A 90 -12.91 -10.34 18.95
CA SER A 90 -13.71 -9.11 18.93
C SER A 90 -14.41 -8.88 20.27
N ASP A 91 -14.66 -7.62 20.63
CA ASP A 91 -15.51 -7.24 21.76
C ASP A 91 -16.56 -6.18 21.37
N ALA A 92 -17.24 -5.60 22.36
CA ALA A 92 -18.26 -4.56 22.15
C ALA A 92 -17.75 -3.31 21.41
N LYS A 93 -16.44 -3.09 21.33
CA LYS A 93 -15.80 -1.97 20.61
C LYS A 93 -15.24 -2.38 19.24
N GLY A 94 -15.42 -3.63 18.82
CA GLY A 94 -15.05 -4.15 17.51
C GLY A 94 -13.93 -5.19 17.53
N ILE A 95 -13.31 -5.39 16.37
CA ILE A 95 -12.24 -6.37 16.17
C ILE A 95 -11.00 -5.97 16.98
N ARG A 96 -10.46 -6.94 17.74
CA ARG A 96 -9.27 -6.77 18.58
C ARG A 96 -8.04 -7.38 17.96
N GLU A 97 -8.22 -8.46 17.24
CA GLU A 97 -7.13 -9.17 16.57
C GLU A 97 -7.61 -9.70 15.23
N VAL A 98 -6.78 -9.53 14.21
CA VAL A 98 -6.95 -10.10 12.88
C VAL A 98 -5.75 -10.96 12.52
N ALA A 99 -5.98 -11.99 11.71
CA ALA A 99 -4.93 -12.85 11.19
C ALA A 99 -5.11 -13.10 9.69
N LEU A 100 -4.00 -13.34 8.99
CA LEU A 100 -4.01 -13.85 7.63
C LEU A 100 -4.53 -15.29 7.65
N THR A 101 -5.45 -15.63 6.74
CA THR A 101 -5.93 -17.02 6.60
C THR A 101 -5.07 -17.79 5.61
N ALA A 102 -5.22 -19.12 5.56
CA ALA A 102 -4.58 -19.95 4.53
C ALA A 102 -4.97 -19.50 3.09
N ALA A 103 -6.22 -19.08 2.88
CA ALA A 103 -6.66 -18.54 1.60
C ALA A 103 -6.01 -17.17 1.30
N GLY A 104 -5.70 -16.39 2.34
CA GLY A 104 -4.90 -15.18 2.26
C GLY A 104 -3.48 -15.44 1.78
N ASP A 105 -2.81 -16.45 2.34
CA ASP A 105 -1.48 -16.91 1.90
C ASP A 105 -1.50 -17.38 0.45
N GLU A 106 -2.46 -18.24 0.08
CA GLU A 106 -2.63 -18.70 -1.30
C GLU A 106 -2.88 -17.54 -2.27
N LYS A 107 -3.62 -16.51 -1.84
CA LYS A 107 -3.84 -15.30 -2.64
C LYS A 107 -2.54 -14.53 -2.87
N ILE A 108 -1.66 -14.42 -1.87
CA ILE A 108 -0.35 -13.77 -2.03
C ILE A 108 0.50 -14.52 -3.06
N GLU A 109 0.56 -15.85 -2.97
CA GLU A 109 1.28 -16.66 -3.96
C GLU A 109 0.70 -16.51 -5.37
N ALA A 110 -0.63 -16.42 -5.48
CA ALA A 110 -1.32 -16.24 -6.76
C ALA A 110 -1.01 -14.88 -7.42
N VAL A 111 -0.94 -13.78 -6.65
CA VAL A 111 -0.65 -12.44 -7.21
C VAL A 111 0.83 -12.22 -7.53
N LEU A 112 1.72 -12.98 -6.91
CA LEU A 112 3.16 -12.73 -6.94
C LEU A 112 3.78 -12.65 -8.35
N PRO A 113 3.41 -13.49 -9.35
CA PRO A 113 3.92 -13.36 -10.71
C PRO A 113 3.56 -12.01 -11.37
N ASP A 114 2.31 -11.58 -11.25
CA ASP A 114 1.83 -10.33 -11.84
C ASP A 114 2.35 -9.12 -11.08
N TRP A 115 2.50 -9.24 -9.76
CA TRP A 115 3.17 -8.25 -8.93
C TRP A 115 4.64 -8.07 -9.35
N ARG A 116 5.37 -9.15 -9.64
CA ARG A 116 6.76 -9.06 -10.15
C ARG A 116 6.82 -8.36 -11.51
N ALA A 117 5.86 -8.61 -12.39
CA ALA A 117 5.77 -7.91 -13.67
C ALA A 117 5.50 -6.41 -13.47
N ALA A 118 4.56 -6.06 -12.59
CA ALA A 118 4.28 -4.68 -12.18
C ALA A 118 5.50 -3.99 -11.57
N GLN A 119 6.25 -4.68 -10.70
CA GLN A 119 7.49 -4.20 -10.09
C GLN A 119 8.54 -3.86 -11.15
N GLN A 120 8.72 -4.72 -12.17
CA GLN A 120 9.63 -4.43 -13.28
C GLN A 120 9.15 -3.24 -14.12
N GLN A 121 7.86 -3.13 -14.40
CA GLN A 121 7.29 -2.02 -15.16
C GLN A 121 7.43 -0.68 -14.41
N ALA A 122 7.15 -0.67 -13.10
CA ALA A 122 7.36 0.49 -12.25
C ALA A 122 8.84 0.87 -12.17
N GLY A 123 9.74 -0.11 -12.08
CA GLY A 123 11.18 0.10 -12.13
C GLY A 123 11.63 0.76 -13.45
N LYS A 124 11.08 0.31 -14.59
CA LYS A 124 11.34 0.92 -15.91
C LYS A 124 10.80 2.35 -15.99
N LEU A 125 9.60 2.60 -15.44
CA LEU A 125 8.98 3.94 -15.41
C LEU A 125 9.86 4.94 -14.64
N LEU A 126 10.39 4.53 -13.48
CA LEU A 126 11.17 5.40 -12.61
C LEU A 126 12.65 5.52 -13.03
N GLY A 127 13.18 4.51 -13.71
CA GLY A 127 14.62 4.36 -13.92
C GLY A 127 15.38 4.05 -12.62
N SER A 128 16.65 3.69 -12.74
CA SER A 128 17.49 3.28 -11.58
C SER A 128 17.58 4.35 -10.50
N ASP A 129 17.69 5.62 -10.89
CA ASP A 129 17.85 6.73 -9.95
C ASP A 129 16.53 7.07 -9.26
N GLY A 130 15.41 7.01 -9.99
CA GLY A 130 14.09 7.17 -9.41
C GLY A 130 13.77 6.08 -8.39
N VAL A 131 14.05 4.81 -8.72
CA VAL A 131 13.90 3.68 -7.79
C VAL A 131 14.74 3.92 -6.53
N ARG A 132 16.02 4.26 -6.69
CA ARG A 132 16.92 4.55 -5.56
C ARG A 132 16.42 5.70 -4.70
N ALA A 133 15.92 6.77 -5.33
CA ALA A 133 15.39 7.93 -4.63
C ALA A 133 14.13 7.58 -3.82
N VAL A 134 13.23 6.77 -4.39
CA VAL A 134 12.02 6.30 -3.68
C VAL A 134 12.40 5.44 -2.48
N HIS A 135 13.29 4.45 -2.65
CA HIS A 135 13.74 3.62 -1.52
C HIS A 135 14.39 4.46 -0.41
N LYS A 136 15.27 5.40 -0.77
CA LYS A 136 15.93 6.27 0.21
C LYS A 136 14.93 7.18 0.93
N ALA A 137 14.00 7.78 0.20
CA ALA A 137 12.96 8.63 0.76
C ALA A 137 12.05 7.84 1.70
N ALA A 138 11.58 6.67 1.27
CA ALA A 138 10.75 5.78 2.09
C ALA A 138 11.48 5.37 3.38
N ALA A 139 12.74 4.93 3.29
CA ALA A 139 13.52 4.53 4.47
C ALA A 139 13.72 5.68 5.48
N SER A 140 13.73 6.95 5.03
CA SER A 140 13.84 8.11 5.94
C SER A 140 12.54 8.46 6.66
N ILE A 141 11.39 8.00 6.14
CA ILE A 141 10.05 8.29 6.67
C ILE A 141 9.49 7.08 7.43
N TRP A 142 9.91 5.88 7.03
CA TRP A 142 9.36 4.61 7.49
C TRP A 142 10.38 3.87 8.35
N SER A 143 10.20 3.95 9.67
CA SER A 143 11.10 3.39 10.70
C SER A 143 10.82 1.94 11.07
N SER A 144 9.79 1.33 10.50
CA SER A 144 9.46 -0.10 10.67
C SER A 144 9.05 -0.68 9.33
N PRO A 145 9.99 -0.86 8.40
CA PRO A 145 9.71 -1.61 7.19
C PRO A 145 9.32 -3.04 7.58
N LEU A 146 8.31 -3.56 6.88
CA LEU A 146 8.10 -5.00 6.74
C LEU A 146 9.39 -5.66 6.23
#